data_AF-A0A0Q0FUK0-F1
#
_entry.id   AF-A0A0Q0FUK0-F1
#
_cell.length_a   1.000
_cell.length_b   1.000
_cell.length_c   1.000
_cell.angle_alpha   90.00
_cell.angle_beta   90.00
_cell.angle_gamma   90.00
#
_symmetry.space_group_name_H-M   'P 1'
#
loop_
_entity.id
_entity.type
_entity.pdbx_description
1 polymer ?
#
loop_
_entity_poly.entity_id
_entity_poly.type
_entity_poly.pdbx_seq_one_letter_code
_entity_poly.pdbx_strand_id
1 'polypeptide(L)'
;MGLRFHPLLTHPDSPAAGAGARSCAEKELVTVYLQSLPPVLRAQESYTFMTDCGKSIRVSPSDTRWNLAVLERFLLWSFIVAMKPLAEITNNDVQNFLDFCSSPPKSWISKLTNRFVKIDSVLKPNPEWHPFHTPLRSDGVRRVINRFFKLYSESIGLVLCSRRHPKTLREDTCRCNEAEHLCDQYLGKLKQKTNGKASLELGLFLFATSFYLKIPLKECADCLTMDCFDFSDRKNASFKVITPQGSISGEMPEAYIEYFFRWRDISKLPPYPSPDEINPLFHRRATKYSSAYIPNFDTDGLSPTRLLKLSQEGCIRCRDSSGKVQIDCKSRREKHQIRLTNKQSSFSAIDHFYQQSMEVDFDASAVPVPLYLVNKNTIKPLPKNVLIFLLASYNNTSCKELCSAGASLFCSLVDTRPNYLKLRAFEKLTLWSVLIAGKSPADLDASDAESFYQHCLSPPAQWARTRIYSRSCSLWRPYLILRPGKDNNVPRAGMIVSWCNSCYIDLVQAGVLRSNPFGRLNNYIN
;
A
#
# COMPACT_ATOMS: atom_id res chain seq x y z
N MET A 1 -14.34 -6.05 -36.49
CA MET A 1 -14.52 -4.69 -35.93
C MET A 1 -13.15 -4.09 -35.72
N GLY A 2 -12.85 -2.94 -36.32
CA GLY A 2 -11.57 -2.26 -36.08
C GLY A 2 -11.47 -1.75 -34.64
N LEU A 3 -10.28 -1.83 -34.03
CA LEU A 3 -9.97 -1.24 -32.73
C LEU A 3 -10.17 0.28 -32.84
N ARG A 4 -11.23 0.82 -32.23
CA ARG A 4 -11.45 2.27 -32.14
C ARG A 4 -11.07 2.73 -30.73
N PHE A 5 -9.98 3.49 -30.63
CA PHE A 5 -9.59 4.14 -29.39
C PHE A 5 -10.30 5.48 -29.24
N HIS A 6 -10.80 5.75 -28.04
CA HIS A 6 -11.34 7.05 -27.69
C HIS A 6 -10.63 7.56 -26.43
N PRO A 7 -10.00 8.75 -26.45
CA PRO A 7 -9.40 9.32 -25.25
C PRO A 7 -10.47 9.56 -24.19
N LEU A 8 -10.16 9.28 -22.92
CA LEU A 8 -11.05 9.52 -21.78
C LEU A 8 -10.64 10.77 -20.99
N LEU A 9 -9.36 11.15 -21.02
CA LEU A 9 -8.89 12.36 -20.35
C LEU A 9 -9.10 13.60 -21.21
N THR A 10 -9.82 14.56 -20.64
CA THR A 10 -10.09 15.88 -21.23
C THR A 10 -9.11 16.93 -20.71
N HIS A 11 -9.07 18.09 -21.37
CA HIS A 11 -8.34 19.25 -20.86
C HIS A 11 -8.88 19.68 -19.48
N PRO A 12 -7.99 20.11 -18.56
CA PRO A 12 -8.43 20.68 -17.29
C PRO A 12 -9.19 21.99 -17.54
N ASP A 13 -10.22 22.23 -16.73
CA ASP A 13 -10.99 23.47 -16.75
C ASP A 13 -10.05 24.62 -16.36
N SER A 14 -9.76 25.52 -17.31
CA SER A 14 -8.91 26.71 -17.12
C SER A 14 -9.78 27.97 -17.17
N PRO A 15 -9.46 29.01 -16.38
CA PRO A 15 -10.16 30.30 -16.44
C PRO A 15 -9.90 31.07 -17.76
N ALA A 16 -9.03 30.58 -18.64
CA ALA A 16 -8.80 31.18 -19.95
C ALA A 16 -10.06 31.10 -20.85
N ALA A 17 -10.37 32.20 -21.55
CA ALA A 17 -11.52 32.30 -22.44
C ALA A 17 -11.55 31.15 -23.46
N GLY A 18 -12.65 30.40 -23.51
CA GLY A 18 -12.84 29.26 -24.42
C GLY A 18 -12.33 27.89 -23.93
N ALA A 19 -11.54 27.82 -22.85
CA ALA A 19 -11.08 26.55 -22.29
C ALA A 19 -12.21 25.72 -21.67
N GLY A 20 -13.19 26.39 -21.04
CA GLY A 20 -14.39 25.75 -20.49
C GLY A 20 -15.29 25.13 -21.59
N ALA A 21 -15.46 25.82 -22.72
CA ALA A 21 -16.26 25.32 -23.84
C ALA A 21 -15.62 24.10 -24.51
N ARG A 22 -14.29 24.11 -24.69
CA ARG A 22 -13.55 22.96 -25.21
C ARG A 22 -13.61 21.76 -24.27
N SER A 23 -13.39 21.97 -22.97
CA SER A 23 -13.49 20.91 -21.96
C SER A 23 -14.90 20.29 -21.93
N CYS A 24 -15.94 21.10 -22.05
CA CYS A 24 -17.33 20.63 -22.12
C CYS A 24 -17.56 19.72 -23.35
N ALA A 25 -17.12 20.14 -24.53
CA ALA A 25 -17.23 19.36 -25.76
C ALA A 25 -16.44 18.04 -25.69
N GLU A 26 -15.22 18.05 -25.11
CA GLU A 26 -14.45 16.82 -24.91
C GLU A 26 -15.17 15.84 -23.95
N LYS A 27 -15.78 16.35 -22.86
CA LYS A 27 -16.55 15.54 -21.90
C LYS A 27 -17.80 14.94 -22.55
N GLU A 28 -18.45 15.66 -23.46
CA GLU A 28 -19.60 15.17 -24.22
C GLU A 28 -19.20 14.03 -25.17
N LEU A 29 -18.11 14.19 -25.92
CA LEU A 29 -17.56 13.12 -26.78
C LEU A 29 -17.24 11.85 -25.97
N VAL A 30 -16.61 12.01 -24.79
CA VAL A 30 -16.35 10.88 -23.89
C VAL A 30 -17.65 10.20 -23.46
N THR A 31 -18.68 10.97 -23.11
CA THR A 31 -19.97 10.43 -22.68
C THR A 31 -20.64 9.63 -23.81
N VAL A 32 -20.66 10.16 -25.03
CA VAL A 32 -21.19 9.45 -26.22
C VAL A 32 -20.43 8.15 -26.46
N TYR A 33 -19.10 8.16 -26.36
CA TYR A 33 -18.30 6.95 -26.51
C TYR A 33 -18.64 5.90 -25.43
N LEU A 34 -18.71 6.29 -24.16
CA LEU A 34 -19.02 5.36 -23.07
C LEU A 34 -20.43 4.76 -23.20
N GLN A 35 -21.40 5.51 -23.73
CA GLN A 35 -22.75 5.03 -24.04
C GLN A 35 -22.79 4.07 -25.23
N SER A 36 -21.85 4.19 -26.18
CA SER A 36 -21.76 3.28 -27.33
C SER A 36 -21.19 1.89 -26.98
N LEU A 37 -20.55 1.75 -25.82
CA LEU A 37 -19.98 0.48 -25.36
C LEU A 37 -21.07 -0.46 -24.82
N PRO A 38 -20.86 -1.80 -24.88
CA PRO A 38 -21.81 -2.76 -24.32
C PRO A 38 -22.20 -2.43 -22.87
N PRO A 39 -23.50 -2.36 -22.53
CA PRO A 39 -23.97 -1.97 -21.19
C PRO A 39 -23.40 -2.82 -20.05
N VAL A 40 -23.07 -4.09 -20.33
CA VAL A 40 -22.44 -5.03 -19.38
C VAL A 40 -21.10 -4.52 -18.84
N LEU A 41 -20.37 -3.70 -19.60
CA LEU A 41 -19.07 -3.16 -19.20
C LEU A 41 -19.19 -2.04 -18.15
N ARG A 42 -20.38 -1.48 -17.93
CA ARG A 42 -20.62 -0.39 -16.96
C ARG A 42 -19.58 0.74 -17.12
N ALA A 43 -19.30 1.11 -18.36
CA ALA A 43 -18.18 2.00 -18.71
C ALA A 43 -18.33 3.41 -18.10
N GLN A 44 -19.56 3.93 -18.05
CA GLN A 44 -19.86 5.23 -17.43
C GLN A 44 -19.50 5.28 -15.95
N GLU A 45 -19.84 4.23 -15.20
CA GLU A 45 -19.53 4.15 -13.77
C GLU A 45 -18.02 4.04 -13.53
N SER A 46 -17.34 3.25 -14.35
CA SER A 46 -15.89 3.09 -14.31
C SER A 46 -15.15 4.39 -14.60
N TYR A 47 -15.66 5.19 -15.55
CA TYR A 47 -15.17 6.54 -15.83
C TYR A 47 -15.39 7.49 -14.64
N THR A 48 -16.56 7.46 -14.01
CA THR A 48 -16.84 8.25 -12.80
C THR A 48 -15.82 7.97 -11.70
N PHE A 49 -15.52 6.70 -11.41
CA PHE A 49 -14.48 6.35 -10.42
C PHE A 49 -13.11 6.91 -10.78
N MET A 50 -12.70 6.85 -12.05
CA MET A 50 -11.43 7.44 -12.47
C MET A 50 -11.39 8.96 -12.23
N THR A 51 -12.45 9.68 -12.60
CA THR A 51 -12.51 11.14 -12.42
C THR A 51 -12.52 11.55 -10.94
N ASP A 52 -13.23 10.82 -10.10
CA ASP A 52 -13.27 11.06 -8.66
C ASP A 52 -11.95 10.67 -7.96
N CYS A 53 -11.24 9.67 -8.49
CA CYS A 53 -9.91 9.32 -8.05
C CYS A 53 -8.96 10.51 -8.25
N GLY A 54 -9.01 11.15 -9.41
CA GLY A 54 -8.22 12.35 -9.73
C GLY A 54 -8.41 13.48 -8.71
N LYS A 55 -9.65 13.73 -8.28
CA LYS A 55 -9.97 14.74 -7.24
C LYS A 55 -9.47 14.36 -5.85
N SER A 56 -9.36 13.05 -5.57
CA SER A 56 -9.00 12.51 -4.26
C SER A 56 -7.49 12.37 -4.03
N ILE A 57 -6.67 12.49 -5.08
CA ILE A 57 -5.20 12.38 -5.02
C ILE A 57 -4.59 13.70 -4.51
N ARG A 58 -4.15 13.72 -3.24
CA ARG A 58 -3.31 14.79 -2.68
C ARG A 58 -1.84 14.64 -3.08
N VAL A 59 -1.51 14.85 -4.36
CA VAL A 59 -0.13 14.78 -4.89
C VAL A 59 0.08 15.96 -5.87
N SER A 60 1.33 16.24 -6.24
CA SER A 60 1.68 17.19 -7.30
C SER A 60 0.80 17.04 -8.55
N PRO A 61 0.43 18.14 -9.24
CA PRO A 61 -0.35 18.10 -10.48
C PRO A 61 0.20 17.15 -11.56
N SER A 62 1.54 17.03 -11.66
CA SER A 62 2.22 16.11 -12.57
C SER A 62 1.90 14.64 -12.27
N ASP A 63 1.90 14.28 -10.99
CA ASP A 63 1.67 12.91 -10.53
C ASP A 63 0.20 12.54 -10.63
N THR A 64 -0.70 13.50 -10.38
CA THR A 64 -2.15 13.32 -10.61
C THR A 64 -2.43 13.04 -12.09
N ARG A 65 -1.83 13.80 -13.01
CA ARG A 65 -2.00 13.58 -14.45
C ARG A 65 -1.44 12.23 -14.89
N TRP A 66 -0.29 11.82 -14.36
CA TRP A 66 0.28 10.51 -14.66
C TRP A 66 -0.59 9.36 -14.12
N ASN A 67 -1.09 9.46 -12.89
CA ASN A 67 -2.01 8.47 -12.30
C ASN A 67 -3.28 8.33 -13.14
N LEU A 68 -3.89 9.45 -13.54
CA LEU A 68 -5.06 9.46 -14.42
C LEU A 68 -4.77 8.83 -15.78
N ALA A 69 -3.59 9.08 -16.36
CA ALA A 69 -3.20 8.45 -17.62
C ALA A 69 -2.99 6.93 -17.48
N VAL A 70 -2.54 6.46 -16.32
CA VAL A 70 -2.48 5.02 -16.03
C VAL A 70 -3.89 4.43 -15.92
N LEU A 71 -4.80 5.10 -15.21
CA LEU A 71 -6.18 4.65 -15.07
C LEU A 71 -6.94 4.65 -16.39
N GLU A 72 -6.73 5.65 -17.25
CA GLU A 72 -7.30 5.69 -18.61
C GLU A 72 -6.90 4.46 -19.41
N ARG A 73 -5.60 4.11 -19.42
CA ARG A 73 -5.10 2.90 -20.09
C ARG A 73 -5.73 1.64 -19.54
N PHE A 74 -5.88 1.59 -18.22
CA PHE A 74 -6.51 0.45 -17.55
C PHE A 74 -7.99 0.30 -17.94
N LEU A 75 -8.74 1.40 -17.95
CA LEU A 75 -10.14 1.39 -18.38
C LEU A 75 -10.28 0.97 -19.85
N LEU A 76 -9.50 1.57 -20.75
CA LEU A 76 -9.51 1.18 -22.16
C LEU A 76 -9.14 -0.29 -22.36
N TRP A 77 -8.11 -0.79 -21.65
CA TRP A 77 -7.73 -2.20 -21.68
C TRP A 77 -8.87 -3.09 -21.16
N SER A 78 -9.54 -2.68 -20.08
CA SER A 78 -10.66 -3.43 -19.50
C SER A 78 -11.86 -3.51 -20.46
N PHE A 79 -12.13 -2.44 -21.22
CA PHE A 79 -13.25 -2.37 -22.15
C PHE A 79 -12.99 -3.03 -23.50
N ILE A 80 -11.75 -3.02 -23.99
CA ILE A 80 -11.41 -3.45 -25.36
C ILE A 80 -10.75 -4.83 -25.38
N VAL A 81 -9.91 -5.13 -24.38
CA VAL A 81 -9.12 -6.37 -24.32
C VAL A 81 -9.75 -7.36 -23.36
N ALA A 82 -9.95 -6.96 -22.11
CA ALA A 82 -10.52 -7.86 -21.11
C ALA A 82 -12.03 -8.07 -21.28
N MET A 83 -12.72 -7.09 -21.89
CA MET A 83 -14.18 -7.06 -22.03
C MET A 83 -14.91 -7.30 -20.70
N LYS A 84 -14.40 -6.70 -19.61
CA LYS A 84 -14.91 -6.90 -18.24
C LYS A 84 -15.23 -5.56 -17.57
N PRO A 85 -16.36 -5.44 -16.86
CA PRO A 85 -16.56 -4.31 -15.95
C PRO A 85 -15.58 -4.38 -14.78
N LEU A 86 -15.33 -3.24 -14.11
CA LEU A 86 -14.36 -3.17 -13.01
C LEU A 86 -14.64 -4.15 -11.86
N ALA A 87 -15.91 -4.42 -11.57
CA ALA A 87 -16.34 -5.36 -10.52
C ALA A 87 -15.97 -6.83 -10.80
N GLU A 88 -15.52 -7.12 -12.03
CA GLU A 88 -15.21 -8.46 -12.52
C GLU A 88 -13.72 -8.70 -12.75
N ILE A 89 -12.91 -7.67 -12.53
CA ILE A 89 -11.46 -7.73 -12.63
C ILE A 89 -10.89 -8.55 -11.49
N THR A 90 -10.01 -9.49 -11.82
CA THR A 90 -9.28 -10.33 -10.86
C THR A 90 -7.82 -9.90 -10.70
N ASN A 91 -7.12 -10.47 -9.71
CA ASN A 91 -5.67 -10.27 -9.58
C ASN A 91 -4.89 -10.73 -10.82
N ASN A 92 -5.37 -11.78 -11.51
CA ASN A 92 -4.77 -12.26 -12.75
C ASN A 92 -4.99 -11.27 -13.91
N ASP A 93 -6.18 -10.69 -13.99
CA ASP A 93 -6.48 -9.65 -15.00
C ASP A 93 -5.59 -8.42 -14.78
N VAL A 94 -5.42 -7.96 -13.53
CA VAL A 94 -4.48 -6.87 -13.23
C VAL A 94 -3.05 -7.24 -13.63
N GLN A 95 -2.63 -8.47 -13.38
CA GLN A 95 -1.30 -8.92 -13.78
C GLN A 95 -1.15 -8.94 -15.31
N ASN A 96 -2.15 -9.42 -16.05
CA ASN A 96 -2.19 -9.35 -17.51
C ASN A 96 -2.11 -7.90 -18.02
N PHE A 97 -2.78 -6.97 -17.35
CA PHE A 97 -2.67 -5.54 -17.66
C PHE A 97 -1.26 -4.98 -17.40
N LEU A 98 -0.59 -5.40 -16.32
CA LEU A 98 0.79 -4.99 -16.04
C LEU A 98 1.78 -5.52 -17.09
N ASP A 99 1.58 -6.76 -17.53
CA ASP A 99 2.36 -7.38 -18.60
C ASP A 99 2.10 -6.66 -19.93
N PHE A 100 0.83 -6.33 -20.22
CA PHE A 100 0.42 -5.52 -21.36
C PHE A 100 1.05 -4.12 -21.35
N CYS A 101 1.11 -3.45 -20.19
CA CYS A 101 1.79 -2.15 -20.07
C CYS A 101 3.30 -2.23 -20.34
N SER A 102 3.92 -3.37 -20.01
CA SER A 102 5.35 -3.61 -20.17
C SER A 102 5.71 -3.97 -21.61
N SER A 103 4.78 -4.55 -22.36
CA SER A 103 4.94 -4.89 -23.78
C SER A 103 3.62 -4.69 -24.55
N PRO A 104 3.21 -3.43 -24.79
CA PRO A 104 1.94 -3.14 -25.46
C PRO A 104 2.01 -3.57 -26.95
N PRO A 105 0.91 -4.10 -27.52
CA PRO A 105 0.84 -4.37 -28.95
C PRO A 105 1.08 -3.11 -29.79
N LYS A 106 1.65 -3.27 -31.00
CA LYS A 106 1.91 -2.13 -31.91
C LYS A 106 0.65 -1.32 -32.22
N SER A 107 -0.51 -1.96 -32.27
CA SER A 107 -1.81 -1.30 -32.48
C SER A 107 -2.27 -0.42 -31.32
N TRP A 108 -1.60 -0.43 -30.17
CA TRP A 108 -1.87 0.44 -29.02
C TRP A 108 -0.84 1.56 -28.86
N ILE A 109 0.15 1.61 -29.76
CA ILE A 109 1.28 2.54 -29.70
C ILE A 109 1.15 3.56 -30.83
N SER A 110 1.16 4.85 -30.49
CA SER A 110 1.27 5.95 -31.46
C SER A 110 2.42 6.87 -31.12
N LYS A 111 2.80 7.72 -32.09
CA LYS A 111 3.58 8.92 -31.79
C LYS A 111 2.79 9.83 -30.84
N LEU A 112 3.49 10.75 -30.17
CA LEU A 112 2.87 11.75 -29.31
C LEU A 112 1.99 12.66 -30.17
N THR A 113 0.66 12.52 -30.03
CA THR A 113 -0.33 13.26 -30.80
C THR A 113 -1.39 13.85 -29.86
N ASN A 114 -2.10 14.87 -30.35
CA ASN A 114 -3.23 15.44 -29.62
C ASN A 114 -4.34 14.39 -29.46
N ARG A 115 -4.99 14.36 -28.30
CA ARG A 115 -6.10 13.44 -28.00
C ARG A 115 -7.35 13.76 -28.83
N PHE A 116 -7.64 15.06 -28.95
CA PHE A 116 -8.75 15.60 -29.73
C PHE A 116 -8.21 16.58 -30.75
N VAL A 117 -8.80 16.56 -31.95
CA VAL A 117 -8.44 17.42 -33.08
C VAL A 117 -9.70 18.04 -33.67
N LYS A 118 -9.58 19.22 -34.27
CA LYS A 118 -10.68 19.79 -35.06
C LYS A 118 -10.55 19.32 -36.50
N ILE A 119 -11.58 18.66 -37.01
CA ILE A 119 -11.69 18.23 -38.40
C ILE A 119 -12.97 18.88 -38.92
N ASP A 120 -12.86 19.68 -39.98
CA ASP A 120 -13.97 20.46 -40.56
C ASP A 120 -14.66 21.36 -39.51
N SER A 121 -13.86 22.05 -38.69
CA SER A 121 -14.31 22.90 -37.57
C SER A 121 -15.05 22.20 -36.43
N VAL A 122 -15.27 20.89 -36.52
CA VAL A 122 -15.89 20.07 -35.47
C VAL A 122 -14.81 19.36 -34.65
N LEU A 123 -14.92 19.44 -33.32
CA LEU A 123 -14.02 18.72 -32.42
C LEU A 123 -14.33 17.21 -32.48
N LYS A 124 -13.31 16.39 -32.76
CA LYS A 124 -13.43 14.93 -32.83
C LYS A 124 -12.27 14.26 -32.09
N PRO A 125 -12.45 13.01 -31.62
CA PRO A 125 -11.34 12.18 -31.15
C PRO A 125 -10.32 12.02 -32.27
N ASN A 126 -9.04 12.11 -31.95
CA ASN A 126 -7.99 11.96 -32.97
C ASN A 126 -7.84 10.49 -33.36
N PRO A 127 -8.07 10.11 -34.63
CA PRO A 127 -7.90 8.72 -35.08
C PRO A 127 -6.47 8.19 -34.94
N GLU A 128 -5.48 9.10 -34.98
CA GLU A 128 -4.06 8.75 -34.83
C GLU A 128 -3.63 8.61 -33.36
N TRP A 129 -4.50 8.97 -32.41
CA TRP A 129 -4.17 8.87 -30.99
C TRP A 129 -4.34 7.46 -30.48
N HIS A 130 -3.30 6.96 -29.80
CA HIS A 130 -3.33 5.68 -29.11
C HIS A 130 -2.86 5.82 -27.66
N PRO A 131 -3.25 4.90 -26.76
CA PRO A 131 -3.00 5.08 -25.32
C PRO A 131 -1.52 5.01 -24.91
N PHE A 132 -0.67 4.34 -25.70
CA PHE A 132 0.76 4.19 -25.42
C PHE A 132 1.62 4.97 -26.41
N HIS A 133 2.72 5.53 -25.90
CA HIS A 133 3.80 6.07 -26.71
C HIS A 133 5.09 5.29 -26.46
N THR A 134 5.27 4.83 -25.22
CA THR A 134 6.33 3.93 -24.79
C THR A 134 5.77 2.93 -23.77
N PRO A 135 6.42 1.76 -23.59
CA PRO A 135 6.10 0.85 -22.51
C PRO A 135 6.24 1.51 -21.13
N LEU A 136 5.42 1.09 -20.17
CA LEU A 136 5.42 1.61 -18.81
C LEU A 136 6.08 0.63 -17.83
N ARG A 137 6.79 1.16 -16.84
CA ARG A 137 7.34 0.34 -15.74
C ARG A 137 6.22 -0.19 -14.85
N SER A 138 6.15 -1.52 -14.71
CA SER A 138 5.08 -2.22 -14.01
C SER A 138 4.92 -1.81 -12.53
N ASP A 139 5.98 -1.44 -11.82
CA ASP A 139 5.89 -1.08 -10.40
C ASP A 139 5.19 0.25 -10.13
N GLY A 140 5.38 1.24 -11.00
CA GLY A 140 4.63 2.48 -10.92
C GLY A 140 3.15 2.21 -11.16
N VAL A 141 2.85 1.54 -12.27
CA VAL A 141 1.49 1.21 -12.71
C VAL A 141 0.76 0.42 -11.63
N ARG A 142 1.39 -0.64 -11.09
CA ARG A 142 0.84 -1.47 -10.01
C ARG A 142 0.45 -0.66 -8.79
N ARG A 143 1.26 0.32 -8.37
CA ARG A 143 0.93 1.19 -7.22
C ARG A 143 -0.34 2.01 -7.47
N VAL A 144 -0.51 2.53 -8.69
CA VAL A 144 -1.72 3.27 -9.07
C VAL A 144 -2.94 2.37 -9.06
N ILE A 145 -2.86 1.20 -9.70
CA ILE A 145 -3.97 0.26 -9.78
C ILE A 145 -4.38 -0.26 -8.40
N ASN A 146 -3.42 -0.70 -7.57
CA ASN A 146 -3.71 -1.15 -6.21
C ASN A 146 -4.32 -0.03 -5.36
N ARG A 147 -3.85 1.22 -5.51
CA ARG A 147 -4.44 2.37 -4.82
C ARG A 147 -5.88 2.64 -5.29
N PHE A 148 -6.14 2.51 -6.59
CA PHE A 148 -7.47 2.69 -7.17
C PHE A 148 -8.46 1.61 -6.69
N PHE A 149 -8.10 0.34 -6.75
CA PHE A 149 -8.94 -0.74 -6.22
C PHE A 149 -9.09 -0.68 -4.70
N LYS A 150 -8.06 -0.24 -3.96
CA LYS A 150 -8.20 0.02 -2.52
C LYS A 150 -9.16 1.18 -2.24
N LEU A 151 -9.17 2.20 -3.09
CA LEU A 151 -10.03 3.38 -2.94
C LEU A 151 -11.50 3.03 -3.16
N TYR A 152 -11.77 2.17 -4.14
CA TYR A 152 -13.12 1.76 -4.52
C TYR A 152 -13.43 0.31 -4.14
N SER A 153 -12.75 -0.25 -3.15
CA SER A 153 -12.86 -1.69 -2.82
C SER A 153 -14.28 -2.11 -2.43
N GLU A 154 -15.08 -1.19 -1.88
CA GLU A 154 -16.51 -1.39 -1.63
C GLU A 154 -17.35 -1.42 -2.90
N SER A 155 -16.96 -0.62 -3.89
CA SER A 155 -17.70 -0.34 -5.12
C SER A 155 -17.37 -1.29 -6.26
N ILE A 156 -16.16 -1.85 -6.29
CA ILE A 156 -15.71 -2.74 -7.37
C ILE A 156 -14.98 -3.99 -6.86
N GLY A 157 -15.00 -4.24 -5.55
CA GLY A 157 -14.22 -5.31 -4.92
C GLY A 157 -12.75 -4.93 -4.73
N LEU A 158 -12.09 -5.62 -3.79
CA LEU A 158 -10.66 -5.42 -3.58
C LEU A 158 -9.86 -6.31 -4.53
N VAL A 159 -9.06 -5.68 -5.38
CA VAL A 159 -8.02 -6.35 -6.15
C VAL A 159 -6.66 -5.80 -5.73
N LEU A 160 -5.79 -6.67 -5.23
CA LEU A 160 -4.44 -6.33 -4.79
C LEU A 160 -3.44 -7.20 -5.53
N CYS A 161 -2.90 -6.65 -6.62
CA CYS A 161 -1.83 -7.30 -7.34
C CYS A 161 -0.50 -7.02 -6.63
N SER A 162 -0.06 -7.98 -5.82
CA SER A 162 1.25 -7.93 -5.15
C SER A 162 2.39 -7.96 -6.18
N ARG A 163 3.57 -7.43 -5.79
CA ARG A 163 4.78 -7.60 -6.59
C ARG A 163 5.02 -9.10 -6.76
N ARG A 164 5.14 -9.58 -8.00
CA ARG A 164 5.81 -10.85 -8.23
C ARG A 164 7.24 -10.63 -7.76
N HIS A 165 7.55 -11.09 -6.56
CA HIS A 165 8.93 -11.37 -6.24
C HIS A 165 9.38 -12.35 -7.32
N PRO A 166 10.55 -12.14 -7.95
CA PRO A 166 11.21 -13.25 -8.64
C PRO A 166 11.07 -14.44 -7.68
N LYS A 167 10.72 -15.61 -8.20
CA LYS A 167 10.97 -16.84 -7.44
C LYS A 167 12.48 -16.81 -7.18
N THR A 168 12.89 -16.17 -6.09
CA THR A 168 14.20 -16.37 -5.51
C THR A 168 14.31 -17.88 -5.42
N LEU A 169 15.44 -18.43 -5.85
CA LEU A 169 15.82 -19.79 -5.47
C LEU A 169 15.32 -19.99 -4.05
N ARG A 170 14.48 -21.02 -3.85
CA ARG A 170 13.82 -21.30 -2.57
C ARG A 170 14.79 -20.93 -1.44
N GLU A 171 14.40 -19.97 -0.61
CA GLU A 171 15.19 -19.40 0.49
C GLU A 171 15.48 -20.46 1.59
N ASP A 172 15.63 -21.74 1.26
CA ASP A 172 15.85 -22.82 2.21
C ASP A 172 17.31 -22.97 2.62
N THR A 173 18.24 -22.32 1.95
CA THR A 173 19.66 -22.29 2.32
C THR A 173 20.02 -20.97 3.03
N CYS A 174 20.27 -21.01 4.35
CA CYS A 174 20.85 -19.87 5.11
C CYS A 174 22.25 -19.61 4.54
N ARG A 175 22.50 -18.42 3.98
CA ARG A 175 23.83 -18.00 3.48
C ARG A 175 24.65 -17.21 4.50
N CYS A 176 24.34 -17.31 5.80
CA CYS A 176 25.06 -16.56 6.82
C CYS A 176 26.54 -16.96 6.91
N ASN A 177 26.88 -18.22 6.65
CA ASN A 177 28.27 -18.70 6.63
C ASN A 177 29.08 -18.12 5.46
N GLU A 178 28.41 -17.72 4.37
CA GLU A 178 29.03 -17.11 3.20
C GLU A 178 29.00 -15.57 3.26
N ALA A 179 28.31 -14.99 4.24
CA ALA A 179 27.98 -13.56 4.23
C ALA A 179 29.22 -12.66 4.28
N GLU A 180 30.22 -12.99 5.09
CA GLU A 180 31.46 -12.22 5.16
C GLU A 180 32.25 -12.32 3.85
N HIS A 181 32.41 -13.51 3.30
CA HIS A 181 33.07 -13.72 2.01
C HIS A 181 32.37 -12.97 0.87
N LEU A 182 31.03 -12.96 0.85
CA LEU A 182 30.25 -12.21 -0.13
C LEU A 182 30.39 -10.69 0.05
N CYS A 183 30.52 -10.20 1.28
CA CYS A 183 30.80 -8.80 1.57
C CYS A 183 32.20 -8.39 1.07
N ASP A 184 33.22 -9.21 1.30
CA ASP A 184 34.57 -8.97 0.78
C ASP A 184 34.61 -9.00 -0.75
N GLN A 185 33.92 -9.95 -1.38
CA GLN A 185 33.80 -10.02 -2.84
C GLN A 185 33.10 -8.78 -3.40
N TYR A 186 32.04 -8.30 -2.72
CA TYR A 186 31.34 -7.08 -3.09
C TYR A 186 32.26 -5.85 -2.95
N LEU A 187 33.00 -5.73 -1.85
CA LEU A 187 33.98 -4.66 -1.64
C LEU A 187 35.06 -4.65 -2.73
N GLY A 188 35.59 -5.81 -3.10
CA GLY A 188 36.56 -5.93 -4.20
C GLY A 188 36.01 -5.42 -5.54
N LYS A 189 34.78 -5.82 -5.90
CA LYS A 189 34.10 -5.32 -7.10
C LYS A 189 33.85 -3.82 -7.04
N LEU A 190 33.42 -3.31 -5.89
CA LEU A 190 33.15 -1.89 -5.70
C LEU A 190 34.44 -1.07 -5.82
N LYS A 191 35.52 -1.51 -5.18
CA LYS A 191 36.86 -0.92 -5.22
C LYS A 191 37.42 -0.80 -6.65
N GLN A 192 37.23 -1.84 -7.47
CA GLN A 192 37.60 -1.81 -8.89
C GLN A 192 36.76 -0.81 -9.69
N LYS A 193 35.46 -0.72 -9.41
CA LYS A 193 34.56 0.18 -10.13
C LYS A 193 34.78 1.65 -9.79
N THR A 194 35.09 1.98 -8.53
CA THR A 194 35.30 3.38 -8.15
C THR A 194 36.52 3.96 -8.85
N ASN A 195 37.59 3.17 -9.04
CA ASN A 195 38.82 3.57 -9.73
C ASN A 195 39.35 4.94 -9.25
N GLY A 196 39.23 5.24 -7.95
CA GLY A 196 39.65 6.51 -7.35
C GLY A 196 38.73 7.72 -7.64
N LYS A 197 37.59 7.55 -8.29
CA LYS A 197 36.64 8.64 -8.56
C LYS A 197 35.88 9.04 -7.30
N ALA A 198 36.15 10.24 -6.78
CA ALA A 198 35.55 10.79 -5.56
C ALA A 198 34.02 10.63 -5.45
N SER A 199 33.28 10.75 -6.56
CA SER A 199 31.82 10.62 -6.57
C SER A 199 31.28 9.22 -6.26
N LEU A 200 32.12 8.19 -6.37
CA LEU A 200 31.76 6.78 -6.13
C LEU A 200 32.42 6.20 -4.87
N GLU A 201 33.47 6.85 -4.36
CA GLU A 201 34.24 6.43 -3.17
C GLU A 201 33.42 6.50 -1.88
N LEU A 202 32.43 7.39 -1.82
CA LEU A 202 31.53 7.50 -0.68
C LEU A 202 30.77 6.19 -0.41
N GLY A 203 30.31 5.52 -1.47
CA GLY A 203 29.63 4.23 -1.35
C GLY A 203 30.54 3.11 -0.86
N LEU A 204 31.81 3.15 -1.30
CA LEU A 204 32.84 2.19 -0.88
C LEU A 204 33.15 2.35 0.60
N PHE A 205 33.42 3.59 1.04
CA PHE A 205 33.69 3.91 2.44
C PHE A 205 32.50 3.53 3.32
N LEU A 206 31.29 3.98 3.00
CA LEU A 206 30.08 3.66 3.77
C LEU A 206 29.85 2.15 3.93
N PHE A 207 30.03 1.37 2.86
CA PHE A 207 29.87 -0.08 2.93
C PHE A 207 30.95 -0.71 3.80
N ALA A 208 32.23 -0.34 3.61
CA ALA A 208 33.36 -0.86 4.38
C ALA A 208 33.23 -0.52 5.88
N THR A 209 32.90 0.73 6.21
CA THR A 209 32.69 1.17 7.60
C THR A 209 31.57 0.40 8.26
N SER A 210 30.43 0.23 7.58
CA SER A 210 29.32 -0.57 8.11
C SER A 210 29.73 -2.03 8.31
N PHE A 211 30.40 -2.63 7.31
CA PHE A 211 30.79 -4.04 7.34
C PHE A 211 31.82 -4.37 8.42
N TYR A 212 32.94 -3.66 8.46
CA TYR A 212 34.06 -3.98 9.37
C TYR A 212 33.82 -3.50 10.80
N LEU A 213 33.23 -2.31 10.99
CA LEU A 213 32.95 -1.79 12.33
C LEU A 213 31.63 -2.33 12.92
N LYS A 214 30.88 -3.11 12.12
CA LYS A 214 29.58 -3.70 12.47
C LYS A 214 28.54 -2.67 12.92
N ILE A 215 28.64 -1.43 12.41
CA ILE A 215 27.68 -0.34 12.65
C ILE A 215 26.58 -0.39 11.58
N PRO A 216 25.28 -0.30 11.93
CA PRO A 216 24.20 -0.25 10.95
C PRO A 216 24.39 0.88 9.94
N LEU A 217 24.19 0.60 8.65
CA LEU A 217 24.48 1.55 7.57
C LEU A 217 23.84 2.94 7.76
N LYS A 218 22.64 3.00 8.35
CA LYS A 218 21.96 4.26 8.64
C LYS A 218 22.65 5.05 9.75
N GLU A 219 23.07 4.37 10.81
CA GLU A 219 23.81 4.98 11.92
C GLU A 219 25.20 5.41 11.48
N CYS A 220 25.84 4.69 10.55
CA CYS A 220 27.05 5.21 9.90
C CYS A 220 26.79 6.56 9.24
N ALA A 221 25.70 6.72 8.50
CA ALA A 221 25.45 7.97 7.82
C ALA A 221 25.12 9.12 8.78
N ASP A 222 24.45 8.82 9.90
CA ASP A 222 23.88 9.82 10.81
C ASP A 222 24.81 10.20 11.99
N CYS A 223 25.64 9.28 12.48
CA CYS A 223 26.35 9.41 13.76
C CYS A 223 27.88 9.42 13.65
N LEU A 224 28.46 9.14 12.48
CA LEU A 224 29.90 9.01 12.31
C LEU A 224 30.56 10.36 11.97
N THR A 225 31.49 10.74 12.83
CA THR A 225 32.38 11.91 12.74
C THR A 225 33.82 11.44 12.92
N MET A 226 34.83 12.30 12.69
CA MET A 226 36.23 11.85 12.76
C MET A 226 36.77 11.75 14.18
N ASP A 227 36.21 12.49 15.13
CA ASP A 227 36.44 12.33 16.58
C ASP A 227 35.93 10.98 17.13
N CYS A 228 35.15 10.23 16.35
CA CYS A 228 34.80 8.86 16.69
C CYS A 228 36.00 7.89 16.61
N PHE A 229 37.12 8.29 16.01
CA PHE A 229 38.29 7.43 15.81
C PHE A 229 39.47 7.94 16.64
N ASP A 230 40.07 7.05 17.41
CA ASP A 230 41.25 7.33 18.24
C ASP A 230 42.48 6.60 17.71
N PHE A 231 43.49 7.38 17.34
CA PHE A 231 44.79 6.91 16.85
C PHE A 231 45.93 7.26 17.84
N SER A 232 45.60 7.50 19.11
CA SER A 232 46.57 7.76 20.18
C SER A 232 47.58 6.61 20.35
N ASP A 233 47.10 5.35 20.28
CA ASP A 233 47.95 4.16 20.14
C ASP A 233 48.15 3.81 18.66
N ARG A 234 49.36 4.08 18.14
CA ARG A 234 49.71 3.78 16.73
C ARG A 234 49.63 2.31 16.36
N LYS A 235 49.62 1.40 17.34
CA LYS A 235 49.49 -0.05 17.09
C LYS A 235 48.04 -0.53 17.16
N ASN A 236 47.18 0.14 17.92
CA ASN A 236 45.80 -0.27 18.16
C ASN A 236 44.84 0.92 18.01
N ALA A 237 44.59 1.33 16.76
CA ALA A 237 43.59 2.34 16.49
C ALA A 237 42.20 1.83 16.95
N SER A 238 41.44 2.68 17.65
CA SER A 238 40.14 2.31 18.18
C SER A 238 39.05 3.28 17.71
N PHE A 239 37.79 2.88 17.87
CA PHE A 239 36.67 3.76 17.55
C PHE A 239 35.58 3.68 18.62
N LYS A 240 34.84 4.77 18.77
CA LYS A 240 33.66 4.87 19.62
C LYS A 240 32.62 5.76 18.95
N VAL A 241 31.47 5.17 18.64
CA VAL A 241 30.33 5.86 18.02
C VAL A 241 29.15 5.82 18.99
N ILE A 242 28.51 6.97 19.18
CA ILE A 242 27.30 7.10 19.99
C ILE A 242 26.09 7.08 19.05
N THR A 243 25.26 6.05 19.20
CA THR A 243 24.05 5.84 18.40
C THR A 243 22.80 6.01 19.27
N PRO A 244 21.60 6.25 18.71
CA PRO A 244 20.36 6.30 19.49
C PRO A 244 20.06 5.02 20.28
N GLN A 245 20.64 3.88 19.89
CA GLN A 245 20.44 2.57 20.49
C GLN A 245 21.53 2.20 21.51
N GLY A 246 22.57 3.03 21.65
CA GLY A 246 23.69 2.80 22.58
C GLY A 246 25.03 3.23 22.01
N SER A 247 26.12 2.95 22.73
CA SER A 247 27.48 3.18 22.25
C SER A 247 28.05 1.90 21.64
N ILE A 248 28.61 2.01 20.43
CA ILE A 248 29.35 0.95 19.75
C ILE A 248 30.83 1.36 19.76
N SER A 249 31.68 0.50 20.31
CA SER A 249 33.13 0.74 20.35
C SER A 249 33.92 -0.55 20.12
N GLY A 250 35.14 -0.41 19.60
CA GLY A 250 36.03 -1.53 19.37
C GLY A 250 37.37 -1.10 18.78
N GLU A 251 38.24 -2.08 18.55
CA GLU A 251 39.47 -1.89 17.79
C GLU A 251 39.16 -1.82 16.29
N MET A 252 39.94 -1.04 15.54
CA MET A 252 39.80 -0.95 14.09
C MET A 252 40.44 -2.18 13.44
N PRO A 253 39.68 -2.98 12.67
CA PRO A 253 40.25 -4.14 11.98
C PRO A 253 41.32 -3.72 10.97
N GLU A 254 42.41 -4.49 10.85
CA GLU A 254 43.51 -4.20 9.91
C GLU A 254 42.99 -4.05 8.46
N ALA A 255 42.06 -4.92 8.06
CA ALA A 255 41.41 -4.87 6.75
C ALA A 255 40.61 -3.58 6.50
N TYR A 256 40.15 -2.89 7.55
CA TYR A 256 39.41 -1.64 7.44
C TYR A 256 40.32 -0.41 7.27
N ILE A 257 41.55 -0.47 7.78
CA ILE A 257 42.49 0.66 7.83
C ILE A 257 42.74 1.24 6.43
N GLU A 258 42.85 0.39 5.40
CA GLU A 258 43.02 0.85 4.02
C GLU A 258 41.87 1.75 3.55
N TYR A 259 40.62 1.36 3.83
CA TYR A 259 39.42 2.11 3.42
C TYR A 259 39.33 3.45 4.16
N PHE A 260 39.75 3.49 5.43
CA PHE A 260 39.77 4.71 6.22
C PHE A 260 40.74 5.75 5.65
N PHE A 261 42.02 5.39 5.46
CA PHE A 261 43.00 6.32 4.93
C PHE A 261 42.71 6.71 3.47
N ARG A 262 42.22 5.77 2.66
CA ARG A 262 41.78 6.04 1.29
C ARG A 262 40.68 7.11 1.25
N TRP A 263 39.69 7.03 2.14
CA TRP A 263 38.62 8.02 2.20
C TRP A 263 39.13 9.39 2.65
N ARG A 264 40.04 9.45 3.62
CA ARG A 264 40.65 10.70 4.09
C ARG A 264 41.46 11.38 2.99
N ASP A 265 42.25 10.63 2.25
CA ASP A 265 43.02 11.14 1.10
C ASP A 265 42.11 11.75 0.02
N ILE A 266 41.08 11.02 -0.41
CA ILE A 266 40.10 11.50 -1.41
C ILE A 266 39.30 12.70 -0.90
N SER A 267 39.01 12.74 0.40
CA SER A 267 38.31 13.84 1.05
C SER A 267 39.21 15.03 1.37
N LYS A 268 40.52 14.95 1.05
CA LYS A 268 41.55 15.96 1.35
C LYS A 268 41.62 16.31 2.84
N LEU A 269 41.46 15.31 3.69
CA LEU A 269 41.62 15.42 5.14
C LEU A 269 43.05 15.03 5.54
N PRO A 270 43.58 15.53 6.68
CA PRO A 270 44.86 15.07 7.22
C PRO A 270 44.87 13.55 7.39
N PRO A 271 46.00 12.83 7.31
CA PRO A 271 45.99 11.37 7.41
C PRO A 271 45.39 10.84 8.71
N TYR A 272 45.71 11.47 9.84
CA TYR A 272 45.21 11.10 11.16
C TYR A 272 44.11 12.06 11.61
N PRO A 273 43.03 11.57 12.24
CA PRO A 273 41.96 12.40 12.76
C PRO A 273 42.41 13.20 14.00
N SER A 274 41.95 14.45 14.09
CA SER A 274 42.06 15.28 15.31
C SER A 274 40.78 15.21 16.16
N PRO A 275 40.86 15.31 17.50
CA PRO A 275 39.69 15.43 18.37
C PRO A 275 38.74 16.59 18.02
N ASP A 276 39.26 17.61 17.32
CA ASP A 276 38.47 18.79 16.92
C ASP A 276 37.67 18.58 15.61
N GLU A 277 37.80 17.42 14.94
CA GLU A 277 37.09 17.09 13.69
C GLU A 277 35.64 16.60 13.92
N ILE A 278 34.82 17.41 14.60
CA ILE A 278 33.41 17.09 14.95
C ILE A 278 32.41 17.22 13.79
N ASN A 279 32.88 17.55 12.59
CA ASN A 279 31.99 17.76 11.44
C ASN A 279 31.45 16.42 10.92
N PRO A 280 30.16 16.34 10.55
CA PRO A 280 29.58 15.14 9.96
C PRO A 280 30.36 14.69 8.74
N LEU A 281 30.76 13.41 8.71
CA LEU A 281 31.51 12.85 7.59
C LEU A 281 30.71 12.82 6.28
N PHE A 282 29.38 12.86 6.39
CA PHE A 282 28.47 12.65 5.30
C PHE A 282 27.54 13.86 5.12
N HIS A 283 27.45 14.35 3.88
CA HIS A 283 26.49 15.41 3.54
C HIS A 283 25.03 14.95 3.75
N ARG A 284 24.12 15.92 3.94
CA ARG A 284 22.68 15.70 4.23
C ARG A 284 21.93 14.79 3.26
N ARG A 285 22.42 14.64 2.02
CA ARG A 285 21.82 13.72 1.04
C ARG A 285 22.22 12.26 1.31
N ALA A 286 23.44 12.01 1.78
CA ALA A 286 23.90 10.67 2.17
C ALA A 286 23.24 10.18 3.46
N THR A 287 23.03 11.06 4.45
CA THR A 287 22.28 10.71 5.68
C THR A 287 20.87 10.21 5.34
N LYS A 288 20.16 10.94 4.46
CA LYS A 288 18.79 10.59 4.06
C LYS A 288 18.68 9.43 3.06
N TYR A 289 19.70 9.21 2.23
CA TYR A 289 19.66 8.26 1.11
C TYR A 289 20.94 7.42 0.99
N SER A 290 21.50 6.93 2.10
CA SER A 290 22.78 6.19 2.15
C SER A 290 22.84 5.01 1.17
N SER A 291 21.78 4.21 1.11
CA SER A 291 21.67 3.08 0.17
C SER A 291 21.75 3.46 -1.31
N ALA A 292 21.45 4.71 -1.69
CA ALA A 292 21.54 5.16 -3.08
C ALA A 292 22.98 5.31 -3.58
N TYR A 293 23.94 5.42 -2.64
CA TYR A 293 25.38 5.49 -2.95
C TYR A 293 26.03 4.11 -3.08
N ILE A 294 25.28 3.03 -2.78
CA ILE A 294 25.78 1.65 -2.80
C ILE A 294 25.18 0.92 -4.01
N PRO A 295 25.91 0.77 -5.12
CA PRO A 295 25.39 0.19 -6.35
C PRO A 295 25.10 -1.31 -6.19
N ASN A 296 24.00 -1.78 -6.76
CA ASN A 296 23.71 -3.22 -6.83
C ASN A 296 24.45 -3.85 -8.02
N PHE A 297 25.26 -4.87 -7.76
CA PHE A 297 26.00 -5.63 -8.79
C PHE A 297 25.42 -7.03 -9.04
N ASP A 298 24.23 -7.33 -8.50
CA ASP A 298 23.62 -8.66 -8.52
C ASP A 298 24.59 -9.73 -8.00
N THR A 299 25.03 -9.56 -6.75
CA THR A 299 25.69 -10.61 -5.98
C THR A 299 24.66 -11.67 -5.62
N ASP A 300 24.51 -12.67 -6.49
CA ASP A 300 23.80 -13.91 -6.16
C ASP A 300 22.35 -13.70 -5.69
N GLY A 301 21.69 -12.65 -6.20
CA GLY A 301 20.31 -12.30 -5.88
C GLY A 301 20.10 -11.58 -4.54
N LEU A 302 21.16 -11.25 -3.79
CA LEU A 302 21.08 -10.46 -2.57
C LEU A 302 21.47 -8.99 -2.85
N SER A 303 20.67 -8.04 -2.37
CA SER A 303 21.02 -6.62 -2.44
C SER A 303 22.15 -6.29 -1.46
N PRO A 304 23.02 -5.30 -1.74
CA PRO A 304 24.14 -4.94 -0.86
C PRO A 304 23.73 -4.64 0.59
N THR A 305 22.59 -3.97 0.77
CA THR A 305 22.00 -3.70 2.10
C THR A 305 21.52 -4.97 2.80
N ARG A 306 21.06 -5.98 2.06
CA ARG A 306 20.71 -7.30 2.60
C ARG A 306 21.97 -8.09 2.95
N LEU A 307 23.05 -8.00 2.16
CA LEU A 307 24.35 -8.59 2.51
C LEU A 307 24.87 -8.04 3.84
N LEU A 308 24.95 -6.72 4.00
CA LEU A 308 25.41 -6.09 5.25
C LEU A 308 24.59 -6.54 6.46
N LYS A 309 23.26 -6.53 6.32
CA LYS A 309 22.37 -7.00 7.38
C LYS A 309 22.58 -8.48 7.69
N LEU A 310 22.82 -9.30 6.67
CA LEU A 310 23.09 -10.72 6.81
C LEU A 310 24.42 -10.98 7.53
N SER A 311 25.46 -10.19 7.26
CA SER A 311 26.78 -10.32 7.90
C SER A 311 26.83 -9.78 9.32
N GLN A 312 26.02 -8.77 9.65
CA GLN A 312 25.99 -8.14 10.98
C GLN A 312 25.04 -8.84 11.94
N GLU A 313 23.82 -9.12 11.47
CA GLU A 313 22.73 -9.55 12.35
C GLU A 313 22.24 -10.98 12.05
N GLY A 314 22.83 -11.65 11.05
CA GLY A 314 22.35 -12.93 10.55
C GLY A 314 20.96 -12.84 9.89
N CYS A 315 20.52 -13.93 9.26
CA CYS A 315 19.15 -14.02 8.77
C CYS A 315 18.18 -14.29 9.92
N ILE A 316 16.89 -14.02 9.70
CA ILE A 316 15.80 -14.30 10.65
C ILE A 316 15.81 -15.78 11.13
N ARG A 317 16.39 -16.69 10.35
CA ARG A 317 16.51 -18.12 10.67
C ARG A 317 17.76 -18.48 11.49
N CYS A 318 18.76 -17.60 11.54
CA CYS A 318 20.09 -17.81 12.14
C CYS A 318 20.28 -16.91 13.42
N ARG A 319 19.29 -16.06 13.80
CA ARG A 319 19.33 -15.11 14.95
C ARG A 319 18.66 -15.67 16.23
N ASP A 320 19.27 -15.49 17.40
CA ASP A 320 18.68 -15.82 18.72
C ASP A 320 17.84 -14.66 19.32
N SER A 321 17.21 -14.89 20.48
CA SER A 321 16.39 -13.91 21.20
C SER A 321 17.17 -12.70 21.76
N SER A 322 18.51 -12.76 21.74
CA SER A 322 19.41 -11.66 22.12
C SER A 322 20.03 -10.95 20.90
N GLY A 323 19.77 -11.42 19.68
CA GLY A 323 20.30 -10.88 18.44
C GLY A 323 21.63 -11.49 17.96
N LYS A 324 22.18 -12.49 18.66
CA LYS A 324 23.44 -13.18 18.28
C LYS A 324 23.17 -14.44 17.46
N VAL A 325 24.16 -14.86 16.68
CA VAL A 325 24.08 -16.02 15.77
C VAL A 325 24.46 -17.30 16.52
N GLN A 326 23.52 -18.23 16.70
CA GLN A 326 23.83 -19.61 17.10
C GLN A 326 23.74 -20.55 15.88
N ILE A 327 24.83 -21.25 15.61
CA ILE A 327 24.88 -22.34 14.65
C ILE A 327 24.34 -23.59 15.35
N ASP A 328 23.02 -23.77 15.35
CA ASP A 328 22.43 -25.10 15.59
C ASP A 328 21.19 -25.32 14.72
N CYS A 329 21.27 -26.35 13.86
CA CYS A 329 20.37 -26.58 12.74
C CYS A 329 19.09 -27.35 13.13
N LYS A 330 19.00 -27.90 14.35
CA LYS A 330 17.89 -28.79 14.76
C LYS A 330 16.59 -28.05 15.11
N SER A 331 16.61 -26.84 15.68
CA SER A 331 15.37 -26.12 16.07
C SER A 331 14.56 -25.51 14.91
N ARG A 332 15.07 -25.57 13.68
CA ARG A 332 14.46 -24.95 12.49
C ARG A 332 13.28 -25.70 11.92
N ARG A 333 13.35 -27.03 11.89
CA ARG A 333 12.27 -27.86 11.35
C ARG A 333 11.01 -27.65 12.18
N GLU A 334 11.16 -27.64 13.50
CA GLU A 334 10.07 -27.38 14.45
C GLU A 334 9.48 -25.98 14.29
N LYS A 335 10.29 -24.92 14.25
CA LYS A 335 9.76 -23.54 14.10
C LYS A 335 9.09 -23.30 12.73
N HIS A 336 9.62 -23.87 11.65
CA HIS A 336 8.99 -23.80 10.33
C HIS A 336 7.70 -24.59 10.28
N GLN A 337 7.69 -25.79 10.87
CA GLN A 337 6.52 -26.63 10.97
C GLN A 337 5.45 -25.94 11.82
N ILE A 338 5.78 -25.36 12.97
CA ILE A 338 4.86 -24.54 13.77
C ILE A 338 4.27 -23.38 12.95
N ARG A 339 5.08 -22.65 12.17
CA ARG A 339 4.55 -21.55 11.32
C ARG A 339 3.66 -22.04 10.19
N LEU A 340 4.03 -23.15 9.53
CA LEU A 340 3.22 -23.75 8.48
C LEU A 340 1.92 -24.28 9.05
N THR A 341 1.97 -24.98 10.19
CA THR A 341 0.80 -25.48 10.91
C THR A 341 -0.08 -24.31 11.34
N ASN A 342 0.46 -23.26 11.96
CA ASN A 342 -0.32 -22.08 12.33
C ASN A 342 -0.97 -21.40 11.12
N LYS A 343 -0.26 -21.30 9.99
CA LYS A 343 -0.81 -20.73 8.75
C LYS A 343 -1.91 -21.62 8.15
N GLN A 344 -1.72 -22.94 8.17
CA GLN A 344 -2.73 -23.92 7.77
C GLN A 344 -3.95 -23.86 8.69
N SER A 345 -3.77 -23.75 10.00
CA SER A 345 -4.83 -23.55 10.98
C SER A 345 -5.60 -22.25 10.73
N SER A 346 -4.91 -21.13 10.45
CA SER A 346 -5.56 -19.87 10.07
C SER A 346 -6.37 -20.00 8.78
N PHE A 347 -5.83 -20.64 7.73
CA PHE A 347 -6.58 -20.88 6.50
C PHE A 347 -7.78 -21.79 6.70
N SER A 348 -7.63 -22.84 7.51
CA SER A 348 -8.71 -23.78 7.84
C SER A 348 -9.82 -23.10 8.62
N ALA A 349 -9.51 -22.22 9.57
CA ALA A 349 -10.53 -21.50 10.31
C ALA A 349 -11.20 -20.40 9.49
N ILE A 350 -10.47 -19.69 8.61
CA ILE A 350 -11.11 -18.76 7.66
C ILE A 350 -12.07 -19.52 6.74
N ASP A 351 -11.70 -20.75 6.34
CA ASP A 351 -12.61 -21.62 5.60
C ASP A 351 -13.84 -22.00 6.43
N HIS A 352 -13.64 -22.39 7.69
CA HIS A 352 -14.72 -22.69 8.62
C HIS A 352 -15.66 -21.48 8.83
N PHE A 353 -15.12 -20.28 9.07
CA PHE A 353 -15.92 -19.05 9.17
C PHE A 353 -16.71 -18.77 7.89
N TYR A 354 -16.10 -19.03 6.72
CA TYR A 354 -16.78 -18.87 5.44
C TYR A 354 -17.92 -19.87 5.26
N GLN A 355 -17.70 -21.16 5.55
CA GLN A 355 -18.75 -22.18 5.49
C GLN A 355 -19.89 -21.87 6.47
N GLN A 356 -19.58 -21.56 7.73
CA GLN A 356 -20.58 -21.15 8.70
C GLN A 356 -21.39 -19.94 8.23
N SER A 357 -20.74 -18.95 7.61
CA SER A 357 -21.46 -17.77 7.10
C SER A 357 -22.46 -18.09 5.98
N MET A 358 -22.34 -19.25 5.32
CA MET A 358 -23.30 -19.70 4.30
C MET A 358 -24.52 -20.41 4.91
N GLU A 359 -24.39 -20.91 6.15
CA GLU A 359 -25.44 -21.64 6.87
C GLU A 359 -26.24 -20.74 7.84
N VAL A 360 -25.68 -19.59 8.22
CA VAL A 360 -26.33 -18.65 9.15
C VAL A 360 -27.43 -17.88 8.42
N ASP A 361 -28.68 -18.17 8.79
CA ASP A 361 -29.85 -17.41 8.37
C ASP A 361 -29.96 -16.15 9.25
N PHE A 362 -29.30 -15.07 8.81
CA PHE A 362 -29.38 -13.78 9.50
C PHE A 362 -30.81 -13.24 9.43
N ASP A 363 -31.36 -12.78 10.56
CA ASP A 363 -32.67 -12.12 10.61
C ASP A 363 -32.73 -11.01 9.56
N ALA A 364 -33.49 -11.29 8.50
CA ALA A 364 -33.58 -10.46 7.31
C ALA A 364 -34.63 -9.35 7.48
N SER A 365 -35.05 -8.98 8.69
CA SER A 365 -36.08 -7.96 8.88
C SER A 365 -35.54 -6.52 8.84
N ALA A 366 -34.27 -6.30 9.19
CA ALA A 366 -33.70 -4.96 9.34
C ALA A 366 -33.15 -4.38 8.02
N VAL A 367 -33.64 -3.19 7.66
CA VAL A 367 -33.20 -2.46 6.45
C VAL A 367 -32.22 -1.34 6.83
N PRO A 368 -30.93 -1.43 6.46
CA PRO A 368 -29.93 -0.44 6.84
C PRO A 368 -30.11 0.88 6.08
N VAL A 369 -29.83 1.98 6.78
CA VAL A 369 -29.87 3.35 6.24
C VAL A 369 -28.53 4.07 6.41
N PRO A 370 -28.18 5.01 5.53
CA PRO A 370 -26.89 5.68 5.60
C PRO A 370 -26.83 6.67 6.77
N LEU A 371 -25.75 6.61 7.55
CA LEU A 371 -25.48 7.47 8.71
C LEU A 371 -24.76 8.77 8.33
N TYR A 372 -24.42 8.96 7.06
CA TYR A 372 -23.85 10.21 6.58
C TYR A 372 -24.11 10.42 5.10
N LEU A 373 -24.12 11.68 4.68
CA LEU A 373 -24.22 12.08 3.28
C LEU A 373 -22.86 12.58 2.77
N VAL A 374 -22.64 12.40 1.47
CA VAL A 374 -21.46 12.92 0.77
C VAL A 374 -21.94 14.06 -0.12
N ASN A 375 -21.49 15.28 0.16
CA ASN A 375 -21.81 16.45 -0.66
C ASN A 375 -20.52 17.14 -1.09
N LYS A 376 -20.30 17.31 -2.40
CA LYS A 376 -19.11 17.98 -2.97
C LYS A 376 -17.79 17.50 -2.36
N ASN A 377 -17.62 16.18 -2.18
CA ASN A 377 -16.45 15.55 -1.54
C ASN A 377 -16.17 15.93 -0.08
N THR A 378 -17.12 16.62 0.59
CA THR A 378 -17.11 16.83 2.03
C THR A 378 -18.04 15.82 2.70
N ILE A 379 -17.51 15.10 3.68
CA ILE A 379 -18.30 14.26 4.58
C ILE A 379 -19.01 15.22 5.53
N LYS A 380 -20.32 15.35 5.39
CA LYS A 380 -21.13 16.07 6.39
C LYS A 380 -21.78 15.01 7.30
N PRO A 381 -21.35 14.88 8.57
CA PRO A 381 -22.07 14.05 9.52
C PRO A 381 -23.51 14.55 9.61
N LEU A 382 -24.47 13.62 9.65
CA LEU A 382 -25.85 13.97 9.93
C LEU A 382 -25.95 14.42 11.40
N PRO A 383 -26.84 15.38 11.72
CA PRO A 383 -27.08 15.75 13.11
C PRO A 383 -27.44 14.52 13.95
N LYS A 384 -26.94 14.43 15.19
CA LYS A 384 -27.16 13.29 16.08
C LYS A 384 -28.63 12.87 16.18
N ASN A 385 -29.55 13.83 16.26
CA ASN A 385 -30.99 13.56 16.33
C ASN A 385 -31.53 12.88 15.05
N VAL A 386 -30.97 13.23 13.88
CA VAL A 386 -31.31 12.58 12.60
C VAL A 386 -30.78 11.15 12.58
N LEU A 387 -29.58 10.91 13.10
CA LEU A 387 -29.04 9.55 13.22
C LEU A 387 -29.90 8.67 14.13
N ILE A 388 -30.31 9.20 15.28
CA ILE A 388 -31.19 8.49 16.22
C ILE A 388 -32.50 8.15 15.54
N PHE A 389 -33.11 9.11 14.83
CA PHE A 389 -34.33 8.88 14.05
C PHE A 389 -34.14 7.79 13.00
N LEU A 390 -33.07 7.86 12.20
CA LEU A 390 -32.77 6.88 11.16
C LEU A 390 -32.54 5.47 11.72
N LEU A 391 -31.85 5.35 12.85
CA LEU A 391 -31.65 4.06 13.51
C LEU A 391 -32.96 3.50 14.11
N ALA A 392 -33.81 4.37 14.66
CA ALA A 392 -35.08 3.97 15.28
C ALA A 392 -36.18 3.63 14.27
N SER A 393 -36.29 4.36 13.15
CA SER A 393 -37.38 4.16 12.16
C SER A 393 -37.28 2.85 11.37
N TYR A 394 -36.11 2.22 11.37
CA TYR A 394 -35.85 1.00 10.60
C TYR A 394 -35.63 -0.23 11.49
N ASN A 395 -35.98 -0.13 12.78
CA ASN A 395 -35.92 -1.25 13.71
C ASN A 395 -37.10 -1.23 14.70
N ASN A 396 -37.99 -2.23 14.62
CA ASN A 396 -39.12 -2.39 15.55
C ASN A 396 -38.69 -2.86 16.96
N THR A 397 -37.47 -3.39 17.13
CA THR A 397 -36.99 -4.00 18.38
C THR A 397 -35.91 -3.19 19.11
N SER A 398 -35.33 -2.16 18.48
CA SER A 398 -34.29 -1.34 19.13
C SER A 398 -34.86 -0.30 20.08
N CYS A 399 -34.34 -0.27 21.32
CA CYS A 399 -34.68 0.80 22.25
C CYS A 399 -33.99 2.12 21.85
N LYS A 400 -34.63 3.25 22.17
CA LYS A 400 -34.13 4.61 21.87
C LYS A 400 -32.74 4.88 22.45
N GLU A 401 -32.41 4.26 23.58
CA GLU A 401 -31.12 4.38 24.25
C GLU A 401 -29.99 3.75 23.43
N LEU A 402 -30.21 2.56 22.86
CA LEU A 402 -29.25 1.90 21.97
C LEU A 402 -28.99 2.72 20.70
N CYS A 403 -30.06 3.27 20.09
CA CYS A 403 -29.93 4.16 18.93
C CYS A 403 -29.13 5.42 19.27
N SER A 404 -29.35 5.99 20.47
CA SER A 404 -28.61 7.15 20.97
C SER A 404 -27.14 6.82 21.22
N ALA A 405 -26.83 5.65 21.81
CA ALA A 405 -25.47 5.20 22.05
C ALA A 405 -24.70 4.99 20.74
N GLY A 406 -25.30 4.27 19.77
CA GLY A 406 -24.73 4.06 18.45
C GLY A 406 -24.47 5.38 17.69
N ALA A 407 -25.45 6.29 17.69
CA ALA A 407 -25.30 7.60 17.07
C ALA A 407 -24.21 8.45 17.76
N SER A 408 -24.12 8.40 19.08
CA SER A 408 -23.09 9.12 19.85
C SER A 408 -21.68 8.67 19.47
N LEU A 409 -21.45 7.35 19.49
CA LEU A 409 -20.13 6.80 19.17
C LEU A 409 -19.74 7.04 17.71
N PHE A 410 -20.70 6.95 16.78
CA PHE A 410 -20.47 7.29 15.38
C PHE A 410 -20.03 8.75 15.20
N CYS A 411 -20.69 9.69 15.89
CA CYS A 411 -20.27 11.10 15.91
C CYS A 411 -18.86 11.27 16.51
N SER A 412 -18.57 10.63 17.64
CA SER A 412 -17.23 10.67 18.25
C SER A 412 -16.15 10.16 17.30
N LEU A 413 -16.43 9.11 16.51
CA LEU A 413 -15.50 8.69 15.47
C LEU A 413 -15.34 9.79 14.42
N VAL A 414 -16.41 10.40 13.93
CA VAL A 414 -16.31 11.48 12.92
C VAL A 414 -15.43 12.63 13.40
N ASP A 415 -15.47 12.96 14.69
CA ASP A 415 -14.63 14.02 15.29
C ASP A 415 -13.12 13.70 15.22
N THR A 416 -12.74 12.41 15.19
CA THR A 416 -11.35 11.97 14.95
C THR A 416 -10.88 12.18 13.50
N ARG A 417 -11.77 12.68 12.61
CA ARG A 417 -11.52 12.90 11.17
C ARG A 417 -11.00 11.65 10.46
N PRO A 418 -11.73 10.51 10.53
CA PRO A 418 -11.33 9.28 9.89
C PRO A 418 -11.26 9.47 8.39
N ASN A 419 -10.38 8.72 7.72
CA ASN A 419 -10.47 8.60 6.27
C ASN A 419 -11.80 7.92 5.90
N TYR A 420 -12.25 8.10 4.65
CA TYR A 420 -13.56 7.58 4.23
C TYR A 420 -13.67 6.04 4.30
N LEU A 421 -12.56 5.27 4.29
CA LEU A 421 -12.61 3.82 4.45
C LEU A 421 -12.93 3.42 5.89
N LYS A 422 -12.26 4.07 6.86
CA LYS A 422 -12.55 3.93 8.30
C LYS A 422 -14.01 4.27 8.60
N LEU A 423 -14.49 5.40 8.05
CA LEU A 423 -15.88 5.83 8.25
C LEU A 423 -16.90 4.83 7.68
N ARG A 424 -16.68 4.31 6.46
CA ARG A 424 -17.57 3.31 5.83
C ARG A 424 -17.58 1.98 6.58
N ALA A 425 -16.41 1.52 7.03
CA ALA A 425 -16.30 0.28 7.79
C ALA A 425 -17.03 0.43 9.14
N PHE A 426 -16.83 1.56 9.82
CA PHE A 426 -17.48 1.80 11.10
C PHE A 426 -18.98 2.07 10.96
N GLU A 427 -19.45 2.65 9.86
CA GLU A 427 -20.88 2.73 9.53
C GLU A 427 -21.50 1.33 9.44
N LYS A 428 -20.86 0.41 8.71
CA LYS A 428 -21.31 -0.99 8.63
C LYS A 428 -21.41 -1.63 10.00
N LEU A 429 -20.39 -1.42 10.84
CA LEU A 429 -20.36 -1.95 12.19
C LEU A 429 -21.47 -1.35 13.05
N THR A 430 -21.65 -0.03 13.02
CA THR A 430 -22.66 0.67 13.81
C THR A 430 -24.06 0.23 13.42
N LEU A 431 -24.32 0.12 12.11
CA LEU A 431 -25.59 -0.40 11.62
C LEU A 431 -25.77 -1.84 12.07
N TRP A 432 -24.78 -2.71 11.88
CA TRP A 432 -24.90 -4.12 12.26
C TRP A 432 -25.10 -4.29 13.77
N SER A 433 -24.35 -3.56 14.60
CA SER A 433 -24.41 -3.70 16.05
C SER A 433 -25.77 -3.30 16.59
N VAL A 434 -26.32 -2.17 16.10
CA VAL A 434 -27.61 -1.65 16.54
C VAL A 434 -28.77 -2.44 15.94
N LEU A 435 -28.71 -2.75 14.63
CA LEU A 435 -29.84 -3.33 13.91
C LEU A 435 -29.92 -4.86 14.02
N ILE A 436 -28.79 -5.54 14.17
CA ILE A 436 -28.72 -7.01 14.17
C ILE A 436 -28.28 -7.53 15.53
N ALA A 437 -27.18 -7.02 16.10
CA ALA A 437 -26.66 -7.54 17.37
C ALA A 437 -27.43 -7.04 18.61
N GLY A 438 -28.22 -5.96 18.48
CA GLY A 438 -28.93 -5.34 19.61
C GLY A 438 -27.98 -4.75 20.67
N LYS A 439 -26.74 -4.44 20.29
CA LYS A 439 -25.69 -3.93 21.19
C LYS A 439 -25.19 -2.57 20.74
N SER A 440 -24.83 -1.73 21.70
CA SER A 440 -24.05 -0.53 21.43
C SER A 440 -22.70 -0.93 20.82
N PRO A 441 -22.20 -0.23 19.80
CA PRO A 441 -20.87 -0.52 19.29
C PRO A 441 -19.76 -0.28 20.34
N ALA A 442 -20.03 0.47 21.42
CA ALA A 442 -19.09 0.61 22.54
C ALA A 442 -18.95 -0.68 23.38
N ASP A 443 -19.97 -1.55 23.37
CA ASP A 443 -20.11 -2.69 24.27
C ASP A 443 -19.85 -4.03 23.55
N LEU A 444 -19.26 -3.99 22.35
CA LEU A 444 -18.94 -5.20 21.59
C LEU A 444 -17.76 -5.95 22.19
N ASP A 445 -17.88 -7.27 22.23
CA ASP A 445 -16.83 -8.20 22.65
C ASP A 445 -16.17 -8.93 21.47
N ALA A 446 -15.26 -9.86 21.77
CA ALA A 446 -14.54 -10.63 20.75
C ALA A 446 -15.46 -11.58 19.96
N SER A 447 -16.51 -12.12 20.58
CA SER A 447 -17.51 -12.98 19.91
C SER A 447 -18.38 -12.16 18.96
N ASP A 448 -18.72 -10.93 19.35
CA ASP A 448 -19.43 -10.00 18.47
C ASP A 448 -18.58 -9.63 17.25
N ALA A 449 -17.26 -9.43 17.44
CA ALA A 449 -16.35 -9.15 16.32
C ALA A 449 -16.30 -10.30 15.30
N GLU A 450 -16.32 -11.56 15.76
CA GLU A 450 -16.41 -12.75 14.90
C GLU A 450 -17.76 -12.83 14.17
N SER A 451 -18.84 -12.53 14.88
CA SER A 451 -20.20 -12.51 14.31
C SER A 451 -20.35 -11.43 13.24
N PHE A 452 -19.76 -10.25 13.47
CA PHE A 452 -19.69 -9.18 12.48
C PHE A 452 -18.84 -9.59 11.26
N TYR A 453 -17.74 -10.31 11.47
CA TYR A 453 -16.92 -10.83 10.38
C TYR A 453 -17.70 -11.82 9.51
N GLN A 454 -18.44 -12.75 10.11
CA GLN A 454 -19.34 -13.67 9.38
C GLN A 454 -20.39 -12.90 8.57
N HIS A 455 -21.01 -11.87 9.16
CA HIS A 455 -21.95 -11.00 8.44
C HIS A 455 -21.27 -10.27 7.26
N CYS A 456 -20.01 -9.86 7.39
CA CYS A 456 -19.25 -9.25 6.30
C CYS A 456 -18.88 -10.24 5.18
N LEU A 457 -18.69 -11.51 5.51
CA LEU A 457 -18.42 -12.58 4.55
C LEU A 457 -19.64 -12.82 3.66
N SER A 458 -20.82 -12.88 4.26
CA SER A 458 -22.07 -13.20 3.59
C SER A 458 -23.19 -12.25 4.03
N PRO A 459 -23.18 -10.98 3.58
CA PRO A 459 -24.17 -10.00 3.99
C PRO A 459 -25.56 -10.38 3.44
N PRO A 460 -26.64 -10.23 4.23
CA PRO A 460 -27.99 -10.56 3.80
C PRO A 460 -28.41 -9.80 2.53
N ALA A 461 -29.35 -10.36 1.77
CA ALA A 461 -29.86 -9.73 0.55
C ALA A 461 -30.45 -8.33 0.79
N GLN A 462 -30.96 -8.06 2.00
CA GLN A 462 -31.45 -6.74 2.38
C GLN A 462 -30.35 -5.73 2.67
N TRP A 463 -29.12 -6.18 2.92
CA TRP A 463 -27.94 -5.35 3.20
C TRP A 463 -27.03 -5.17 1.99
N ALA A 464 -27.35 -5.84 0.89
CA ALA A 464 -26.53 -5.85 -0.31
C ALA A 464 -27.32 -5.52 -1.59
N ARG A 465 -26.66 -4.89 -2.57
CA ARG A 465 -27.21 -4.65 -3.91
C ARG A 465 -26.19 -4.99 -4.98
N THR A 466 -26.64 -5.30 -6.20
CA THR A 466 -25.77 -5.54 -7.36
C THR A 466 -25.22 -4.26 -7.99
N ARG A 467 -25.76 -3.11 -7.57
CA ARG A 467 -25.41 -1.76 -8.06
C ARG A 467 -25.22 -0.82 -6.88
N ILE A 468 -24.37 0.18 -7.08
CA ILE A 468 -24.15 1.25 -6.11
C ILE A 468 -25.23 2.30 -6.35
N TYR A 469 -25.89 2.70 -5.27
CA TYR A 469 -26.84 3.80 -5.30
C TYR A 469 -26.24 5.01 -4.59
N SER A 470 -26.72 6.20 -4.94
CA SER A 470 -26.46 7.40 -4.13
C SER A 470 -26.90 7.14 -2.68
N ARG A 471 -26.18 7.70 -1.71
CA ARG A 471 -26.55 7.62 -0.29
C ARG A 471 -27.85 8.35 0.05
N SER A 472 -28.35 9.19 -0.86
CA SER A 472 -29.69 9.79 -0.78
C SER A 472 -30.81 8.91 -1.37
N CYS A 473 -30.47 7.80 -2.01
CA CYS A 473 -31.43 6.91 -2.64
C CYS A 473 -31.96 5.87 -1.64
N SER A 474 -33.26 5.61 -1.64
CA SER A 474 -33.91 4.60 -0.79
C SER A 474 -33.43 3.16 -1.07
N LEU A 475 -32.88 2.92 -2.26
CA LEU A 475 -32.30 1.64 -2.66
C LEU A 475 -30.85 1.45 -2.17
N TRP A 476 -30.24 2.45 -1.54
CA TRP A 476 -28.87 2.35 -1.02
C TRP A 476 -28.75 1.22 -0.01
N ARG A 477 -27.66 0.47 -0.12
CA ARG A 477 -27.29 -0.58 0.83
C ARG A 477 -25.78 -0.55 1.11
N PRO A 478 -25.35 -0.93 2.33
CA PRO A 478 -23.95 -0.83 2.76
C PRO A 478 -23.03 -1.81 2.03
N TYR A 479 -23.54 -2.92 1.50
CA TYR A 479 -22.74 -3.89 0.75
C TYR A 479 -23.07 -3.87 -0.75
N LEU A 480 -22.04 -4.06 -1.56
CA LEU A 480 -22.19 -4.46 -2.95
C LEU A 480 -22.07 -5.99 -3.04
N ILE A 481 -23.01 -6.63 -3.74
CA ILE A 481 -22.93 -8.04 -4.10
C ILE A 481 -21.82 -8.17 -5.13
N LEU A 482 -20.70 -8.74 -4.70
CA LEU A 482 -19.61 -9.15 -5.58
C LEU A 482 -19.94 -10.53 -6.18
N ARG A 483 -19.12 -10.99 -7.15
CA ARG A 483 -19.20 -12.38 -7.61
C ARG A 483 -19.07 -13.31 -6.39
N PRO A 484 -19.99 -14.26 -6.21
CA PRO A 484 -19.96 -15.17 -5.07
C PRO A 484 -18.65 -15.98 -5.11
N GLY A 485 -18.03 -16.13 -3.95
CA GLY A 485 -16.81 -16.91 -3.80
C GLY A 485 -15.88 -16.37 -2.71
N LYS A 486 -15.15 -17.30 -2.11
CA LYS A 486 -14.18 -17.05 -1.03
C LYS A 486 -13.14 -15.99 -1.42
N ASP A 487 -12.69 -16.00 -2.67
CA ASP A 487 -11.64 -15.12 -3.20
C ASP A 487 -12.00 -13.63 -3.17
N ASN A 488 -13.28 -13.28 -3.18
CA ASN A 488 -13.75 -11.89 -3.09
C ASN A 488 -14.24 -11.55 -1.68
N ASN A 489 -14.97 -12.48 -1.04
CA ASN A 489 -15.64 -12.22 0.23
C ASN A 489 -14.66 -12.13 1.39
N VAL A 490 -13.69 -13.05 1.47
CA VAL A 490 -12.70 -13.09 2.56
C VAL A 490 -11.83 -11.84 2.59
N PRO A 491 -11.20 -11.40 1.48
CA PRO A 491 -10.40 -10.17 1.50
C PRO A 491 -11.21 -8.91 1.80
N ARG A 492 -12.44 -8.81 1.27
CA ARG A 492 -13.35 -7.68 1.56
C ARG A 492 -13.69 -7.62 3.05
N ALA A 493 -14.10 -8.74 3.64
CA ALA A 493 -14.46 -8.82 5.05
C ALA A 493 -13.25 -8.55 5.96
N GLY A 494 -12.08 -9.13 5.63
CA GLY A 494 -10.83 -8.90 6.36
C GLY A 494 -10.42 -7.43 6.38
N MET A 495 -10.56 -6.74 5.25
CA MET A 495 -10.34 -5.29 5.17
C MET A 495 -11.33 -4.48 6.02
N ILE A 496 -12.63 -4.81 5.98
CA ILE A 496 -13.65 -4.10 6.78
C ILE A 496 -13.30 -4.23 8.26
N VAL A 497 -12.99 -5.44 8.72
CA VAL A 497 -12.55 -5.69 10.11
C VAL A 497 -11.25 -4.96 10.42
N SER A 498 -10.29 -4.92 9.50
CA SER A 498 -9.04 -4.18 9.71
C SER A 498 -9.26 -2.67 9.88
N TRP A 499 -10.16 -2.09 9.11
CA TRP A 499 -10.55 -0.69 9.28
C TRP A 499 -11.30 -0.47 10.59
N CYS A 500 -12.21 -1.38 10.98
CA CYS A 500 -12.87 -1.32 12.28
C CYS A 500 -11.85 -1.39 13.43
N ASN A 501 -10.93 -2.36 13.39
CA ASN A 501 -9.82 -2.46 14.33
C ASN A 501 -9.05 -1.14 14.44
N SER A 502 -8.74 -0.51 13.31
CA SER A 502 -8.07 0.78 13.31
C SER A 502 -8.92 1.91 13.90
N CYS A 503 -10.24 1.92 13.68
CA CYS A 503 -11.15 2.88 14.34
C CYS A 503 -11.18 2.69 15.85
N TYR A 504 -11.22 1.45 16.34
CA TYR A 504 -11.18 1.18 17.79
C TYR A 504 -9.85 1.59 18.41
N ILE A 505 -8.73 1.38 17.71
CA ILE A 505 -7.43 1.91 18.15
C ILE A 505 -7.49 3.43 18.31
N ASP A 506 -8.00 4.15 17.30
CA ASP A 506 -8.13 5.61 17.36
C ASP A 506 -9.05 6.06 18.52
N LEU A 507 -10.19 5.40 18.71
CA LEU A 507 -11.16 5.71 19.76
C LEU A 507 -10.64 5.40 21.17
N VAL A 508 -9.87 4.33 21.35
CA VAL A 508 -9.19 4.00 22.61
C VAL A 508 -8.10 5.04 22.90
N GLN A 509 -7.30 5.42 21.90
CA GLN A 509 -6.28 6.47 22.05
C GLN A 509 -6.90 7.84 22.38
N ALA A 510 -8.09 8.13 21.86
CA ALA A 510 -8.85 9.33 22.18
C ALA A 510 -9.57 9.27 23.54
N GLY A 511 -9.47 8.16 24.28
CA GLY A 511 -10.14 7.98 25.58
C GLY A 511 -11.66 7.77 25.50
N VAL A 512 -12.20 7.55 24.29
CA VAL A 512 -13.64 7.33 24.07
C VAL A 512 -14.04 5.90 24.42
N LEU A 513 -13.17 4.93 24.15
CA LEU A 513 -13.38 3.50 24.44
C LEU A 513 -12.29 2.94 25.36
N ARG A 514 -12.62 1.88 26.10
CA ARG A 514 -11.69 1.21 27.03
C ARG A 514 -10.93 0.03 26.41
N SER A 515 -11.50 -0.62 25.40
CA SER A 515 -10.98 -1.85 24.81
C SER A 515 -11.24 -1.92 23.32
N ASN A 516 -10.55 -2.85 22.64
CA ASN A 516 -10.69 -3.11 21.22
C ASN A 516 -11.04 -4.60 20.98
N PRO A 517 -12.29 -4.92 20.60
CA PRO A 517 -12.73 -6.30 20.38
C PRO A 517 -12.11 -6.93 19.12
N PHE A 518 -11.63 -6.13 18.18
CA PHE A 518 -11.11 -6.61 16.90
C PHE A 518 -9.63 -7.00 16.93
N GLY A 519 -8.89 -6.70 17.99
CA GLY A 519 -7.43 -6.86 18.00
C GLY A 519 -6.96 -8.28 17.69
N ARG A 520 -7.54 -9.28 18.38
CA ARG A 520 -7.21 -10.70 18.19
C ARG A 520 -7.67 -11.20 16.82
N LEU A 521 -8.91 -10.91 16.44
CA LEU A 521 -9.49 -11.32 15.18
C LEU A 521 -8.73 -10.73 13.98
N ASN A 522 -8.38 -9.44 14.03
CA ASN A 522 -7.63 -8.77 12.98
C ASN A 522 -6.25 -9.41 12.73
N ASN A 523 -5.56 -9.82 13.79
CA ASN A 523 -4.26 -10.53 13.66
C ASN A 523 -4.41 -11.93 13.08
N TYR A 524 -5.62 -12.49 13.13
CA TYR A 524 -5.91 -13.84 12.68
C TYR A 524 -6.32 -13.88 11.20
N ILE A 525 -7.07 -12.89 10.73
CA ILE A 525 -7.67 -12.86 9.39
C ILE A 525 -6.89 -12.01 8.37
N ASN A 526 -5.92 -11.20 8.81
CA ASN A 526 -5.05 -10.35 7.98
C ASN A 526 -3.57 -10.66 8.28
#